data_AF-A0A920CLK1-F1
#
_entry.id   AF-A0A920CLK1-F1
#
_cell.length_a   1.000
_cell.length_b   1.000
_cell.length_c   1.000
_cell.angle_alpha   90.00
_cell.angle_beta   90.00
_cell.angle_gamma   90.00
#
_symmetry.space_group_name_H-M   'P 1'
#
loop_
_entity.id
_entity.type
_entity.pdbx_description
1 polymer ?
#
loop_
_entity_poly.entity_id
_entity_poly.type
_entity_poly.pdbx_seq_one_letter_code
_entity_poly.pdbx_strand_id
1 'polypeptide(L)'
;MEGRVAVAVDGTPFVMTMPMLFIENFQTAEDYISRSHYATSMRILRLIAFTISLFAPALYIAFTTFHQELIPTTLLFTTAASSEGIPFPAPVEMGIMMLIFEILREAGVRMPRPIGQTISIVGALVMGEAAVQAGIVGAPVVIVVAITAVSSFAIPFLMDAVSIIRWFLLILASTMGNLGITVGVFILLVHLSSLRSFGAHYLAPLAPFQRRDLKDTAVRAPLWAMHTRPRATNPQDLKRQRSNPPRNPSSSEKATGVRNHDKEQQYDP
;
A
#
# COMPACT_ATOMS: atom_id res chain seq x y z
N MET A 1 0.66 -23.41 6.28
CA MET A 1 0.32 -22.93 4.92
C MET A 1 -1.18 -22.63 4.87
N GLU A 2 -1.60 -21.70 4.02
CA GLU A 2 -2.98 -21.16 4.01
C GLU A 2 -3.96 -21.89 3.08
N GLY A 3 -3.48 -22.92 2.36
CA GLY A 3 -4.32 -23.77 1.50
C GLY A 3 -4.67 -23.13 0.16
N ARG A 4 -3.73 -22.37 -0.43
CA ARG A 4 -3.92 -21.67 -1.71
C ARG A 4 -3.39 -22.49 -2.88
N VAL A 5 -3.92 -22.21 -4.07
CA VAL A 5 -3.43 -22.80 -5.32
C VAL A 5 -2.34 -21.90 -5.90
N ALA A 6 -1.21 -22.49 -6.27
CA ALA A 6 -0.12 -21.79 -6.96
C ALA A 6 -0.03 -22.30 -8.40
N VAL A 7 -0.06 -21.39 -9.36
CA VAL A 7 0.12 -21.68 -10.79
C VAL A 7 1.50 -21.19 -11.19
N ALA A 8 2.37 -22.13 -11.57
CA ALA A 8 3.68 -21.86 -12.14
C ALA A 8 3.60 -22.11 -13.64
N VAL A 9 4.01 -21.12 -14.44
CA VAL A 9 4.03 -21.20 -15.90
C VAL A 9 5.48 -21.08 -16.36
N ASP A 10 5.89 -21.95 -17.28
CA ASP A 10 7.21 -21.90 -17.88
C ASP A 10 7.38 -20.60 -18.70
N GLY A 11 8.52 -19.92 -18.56
CA GLY A 11 8.80 -18.65 -19.20
C GLY A 11 8.52 -17.38 -18.38
N THR A 12 7.96 -17.49 -17.16
CA THR A 12 7.85 -16.34 -16.24
C THR A 12 8.49 -16.65 -14.88
N PRO A 13 9.30 -15.74 -14.30
CA PRO A 13 9.91 -15.96 -12.98
C PRO A 13 8.93 -15.75 -11.81
N PHE A 14 7.65 -15.49 -12.10
CA PHE A 14 6.62 -15.17 -11.11
C PHE A 14 5.64 -16.33 -10.96
N VAL A 15 5.33 -16.70 -9.71
CA VAL A 15 4.30 -17.70 -9.39
C VAL A 15 3.01 -16.96 -9.06
N MET A 16 1.93 -17.29 -9.76
CA MET A 16 0.61 -16.70 -9.49
C MET A 16 -0.11 -17.50 -8.42
N THR A 17 -0.59 -16.83 -7.37
CA THR A 17 -1.37 -17.47 -6.31
C THR A 17 -2.85 -17.14 -6.44
N MET A 18 -3.72 -18.14 -6.25
CA MET A 18 -5.17 -18.02 -6.36
C MET A 18 -5.87 -18.61 -5.11
N PRO A 19 -6.96 -17.97 -4.61
CA PRO A 19 -7.46 -16.65 -5.00
C PRO A 19 -6.53 -15.53 -4.54
N MET A 20 -6.55 -14.40 -5.25
CA MET A 20 -5.79 -13.19 -4.90
C MET A 20 -6.71 -12.18 -4.22
N LEU A 21 -6.34 -11.73 -3.02
CA LEU A 21 -7.10 -10.74 -2.25
C LEU A 21 -6.46 -9.36 -2.36
N PHE A 22 -7.26 -8.31 -2.19
CA PHE A 22 -6.78 -6.92 -2.22
C PHE A 22 -5.66 -6.66 -1.21
N ILE A 23 -5.79 -7.18 0.02
CA ILE A 23 -4.82 -6.96 1.09
C ILE A 23 -3.44 -7.54 0.78
N GLU A 24 -3.38 -8.58 -0.05
CA GLU A 24 -2.15 -9.32 -0.34
C GLU A 24 -1.17 -8.48 -1.15
N ASN A 25 -1.67 -7.48 -1.87
CA ASN A 25 -0.83 -6.51 -2.55
C ASN A 25 0.02 -5.65 -1.61
N PHE A 26 -0.34 -5.57 -0.33
CA PHE A 26 0.40 -4.86 0.72
C PHE A 26 1.26 -5.81 1.57
N GLN A 27 1.29 -7.10 1.23
CA GLN A 27 2.05 -8.12 1.94
C GLN A 27 3.21 -8.59 1.08
N THR A 28 4.38 -8.76 1.68
CA THR A 28 5.55 -9.34 1.00
C THR A 28 6.03 -10.60 1.72
N ALA A 29 6.75 -11.49 1.03
CA ALA A 29 7.32 -12.69 1.65
C ALA A 29 8.25 -12.34 2.83
N GLU A 30 8.98 -11.23 2.72
CA GLU A 30 9.86 -10.68 3.75
C GLU A 30 9.10 -10.30 5.04
N ASP A 31 7.85 -9.87 4.92
CA ASP A 31 7.00 -9.59 6.09
C ASP A 31 6.85 -10.82 6.97
N TYR A 32 6.91 -12.04 6.42
CA TYR A 32 6.75 -13.28 7.18
C TYR A 32 8.04 -13.77 7.84
N ILE A 33 9.20 -13.30 7.37
CA ILE A 33 10.52 -13.69 7.88
C ILE A 33 11.00 -12.72 8.96
N SER A 34 10.61 -11.45 8.86
CA SER A 34 11.01 -10.40 9.82
C SER A 34 10.24 -10.44 11.15
N ARG A 35 10.64 -9.62 12.12
CA ARG A 35 9.96 -9.49 13.43
C ARG A 35 8.56 -8.88 13.24
N SER A 36 7.58 -9.37 14.00
CA SER A 36 6.16 -8.97 13.91
C SER A 36 5.94 -7.45 13.97
N HIS A 37 6.65 -6.76 14.87
CA HIS A 37 6.53 -5.31 15.04
C HIS A 37 7.01 -4.54 13.81
N TYR A 38 8.17 -4.92 13.26
CA TYR A 38 8.74 -4.28 12.08
C TYR A 38 7.87 -4.53 10.82
N ALA A 39 7.43 -5.77 10.62
CA ALA A 39 6.54 -6.13 9.52
C ALA A 39 5.22 -5.34 9.57
N THR A 40 4.65 -5.16 10.78
CA THR A 40 3.42 -4.38 10.95
C THR A 40 3.63 -2.91 10.59
N SER A 41 4.73 -2.29 11.05
CA SER A 41 5.05 -0.90 10.67
C SER A 41 5.21 -0.73 9.17
N MET A 42 5.85 -1.67 8.48
CA MET A 42 6.01 -1.62 7.02
C MET A 42 4.68 -1.81 6.27
N ARG A 43 3.78 -2.68 6.75
CA ARG A 43 2.43 -2.81 6.19
C ARG A 43 1.61 -1.52 6.35
N ILE A 44 1.67 -0.87 7.51
CA ILE A 44 1.00 0.42 7.75
C ILE A 44 1.57 1.49 6.82
N LEU A 45 2.90 1.56 6.66
CA LEU A 45 3.54 2.49 5.75
C LEU A 45 3.06 2.29 4.31
N ARG A 46 2.99 1.05 3.82
CA ARG A 46 2.45 0.76 2.46
C ARG A 46 0.99 1.17 2.32
N LEU A 47 0.16 1.02 3.35
CA LEU A 47 -1.23 1.48 3.33
C LEU A 47 -1.34 3.02 3.30
N ILE A 48 -0.49 3.72 4.04
CA ILE A 48 -0.41 5.18 4.02
C ILE A 48 0.07 5.66 2.64
N ALA A 49 1.14 5.06 2.11
CA ALA A 49 1.67 5.36 0.79
C ALA A 49 0.61 5.14 -0.30
N PHE A 50 -0.21 4.10 -0.18
CA PHE A 50 -1.32 3.84 -1.12
C PHE A 50 -2.35 4.96 -1.09
N THR A 51 -2.75 5.35 0.11
CA THR A 51 -3.71 6.43 0.32
C THR A 51 -3.17 7.75 -0.26
N ILE A 52 -1.91 8.08 0.01
CA ILE A 52 -1.26 9.29 -0.53
C ILE A 52 -1.17 9.21 -2.06
N SER A 53 -0.69 8.10 -2.61
CA SER A 53 -0.50 7.93 -4.06
C SER A 53 -1.82 8.05 -4.84
N LEU A 54 -2.93 7.61 -4.23
CA LEU A 54 -4.25 7.65 -4.85
C LEU A 54 -4.92 9.02 -4.71
N PHE A 55 -4.90 9.59 -3.50
CA PHE A 55 -5.73 10.75 -3.16
C PHE A 55 -5.01 12.10 -3.25
N ALA A 56 -3.68 12.16 -3.10
CA ALA A 56 -2.97 13.43 -2.99
C ALA A 56 -3.21 14.39 -4.18
N PRO A 57 -3.18 13.95 -5.45
CA PRO A 57 -3.43 14.86 -6.57
C PRO A 57 -4.87 15.38 -6.60
N ALA A 58 -5.84 14.49 -6.39
CA ALA A 58 -7.26 14.85 -6.39
C ALA A 58 -7.60 15.79 -5.23
N LEU A 59 -7.12 15.50 -4.02
CA LEU A 59 -7.34 16.34 -2.83
C LEU A 59 -6.70 17.72 -2.98
N TYR A 60 -5.49 17.80 -3.55
CA TYR A 60 -4.84 19.08 -3.82
C TYR A 60 -5.73 19.98 -4.69
N ILE A 61 -6.29 19.44 -5.79
CA ILE A 61 -7.19 20.19 -6.66
C ILE A 61 -8.49 20.58 -5.94
N ALA A 62 -9.09 19.65 -5.18
CA ALA A 62 -10.31 19.94 -4.44
C ALA A 62 -10.13 21.08 -3.41
N PHE A 63 -8.99 21.15 -2.73
CA PHE A 63 -8.73 22.19 -1.73
C PHE A 63 -8.33 23.53 -2.37
N THR A 64 -7.45 23.50 -3.36
CA THR A 64 -6.98 24.74 -4.02
C THR A 64 -8.04 25.39 -4.90
N THR A 65 -8.95 24.61 -5.50
CA THR A 65 -9.94 25.14 -6.45
C THR A 65 -11.31 25.38 -5.79
N PHE A 66 -11.74 24.52 -4.86
CA PHE A 66 -13.12 24.58 -4.31
C PHE A 66 -13.19 24.97 -2.83
N HIS A 67 -12.17 24.68 -2.02
CA HIS A 67 -12.21 24.88 -0.55
C HIS A 67 -10.94 25.57 -0.03
N GLN A 68 -10.66 26.77 -0.55
CA GLN A 68 -9.45 27.53 -0.19
C GLN A 68 -9.40 27.93 1.30
N GLU A 69 -10.56 28.03 1.95
CA GLU A 69 -10.70 28.37 3.37
C GLU A 69 -10.09 27.34 4.33
N LEU A 70 -9.87 26.10 3.86
CA LEU A 70 -9.26 25.04 4.67
C LEU A 70 -7.73 25.16 4.74
N ILE A 71 -7.12 25.97 3.87
CA ILE A 71 -5.67 26.15 3.79
C ILE A 71 -5.27 27.34 4.66
N PRO A 72 -4.26 27.19 5.55
CA PRO A 72 -3.72 28.33 6.30
C PRO A 72 -3.36 29.48 5.36
N THR A 73 -3.76 30.70 5.71
CA THR A 73 -3.63 31.88 4.84
C THR A 73 -2.21 32.10 4.35
N THR A 74 -1.20 31.81 5.18
CA THR A 74 0.22 31.88 4.81
C THR A 74 0.56 30.97 3.63
N LEU A 75 0.09 29.71 3.65
CA LEU A 75 0.32 28.75 2.58
C LEU A 75 -0.48 29.09 1.31
N LEU A 76 -1.67 29.67 1.49
CA LEU A 76 -2.49 30.14 0.38
C LEU A 76 -1.76 31.26 -0.38
N PHE A 77 -1.24 32.27 0.31
CA PHE A 77 -0.49 33.36 -0.33
C PHE A 77 0.76 32.87 -1.05
N THR A 78 1.53 31.96 -0.46
CA THR A 78 2.71 31.39 -1.14
C THR A 78 2.32 30.58 -2.38
N THR A 79 1.20 29.86 -2.32
CA THR A 79 0.71 29.07 -3.47
C THR A 79 0.20 29.98 -4.59
N ALA A 80 -0.56 31.02 -4.24
CA ALA A 80 -1.06 32.02 -5.17
C ALA A 80 0.09 32.78 -5.85
N ALA A 81 1.09 33.22 -5.08
CA ALA A 81 2.29 33.87 -5.61
C ALA A 81 3.11 32.93 -6.51
N SER A 82 3.21 31.64 -6.16
CA SER A 82 3.91 30.65 -7.00
C SER A 82 3.17 30.32 -8.30
N SER A 83 1.88 30.68 -8.39
CA SER A 83 1.05 30.52 -9.59
C SER A 83 0.99 31.81 -10.41
N GLU A 84 1.60 32.90 -9.92
CA GLU A 84 1.63 34.19 -10.60
C GLU A 84 2.52 34.09 -11.85
N GLY A 85 1.90 34.22 -13.03
CA GLY A 85 2.57 34.06 -14.31
C GLY A 85 2.39 32.70 -14.98
N ILE A 86 1.68 31.75 -14.34
CA ILE A 86 1.35 30.47 -14.96
C ILE A 86 0.05 30.61 -15.77
N PRO A 87 0.05 30.26 -17.07
CA PRO A 87 -1.11 30.50 -17.95
C PRO A 87 -2.21 29.43 -17.81
N PHE A 88 -1.97 28.38 -17.03
CA PHE A 88 -2.87 27.23 -16.90
C PHE A 88 -3.60 27.22 -15.56
N PRO A 89 -4.83 26.70 -15.50
CA PRO A 89 -5.50 26.47 -14.22
C PRO A 89 -4.91 25.24 -13.51
N ALA A 90 -5.02 25.21 -12.17
CA ALA A 90 -4.43 24.17 -11.33
C ALA A 90 -4.71 22.70 -11.76
N PRO A 91 -5.92 22.31 -12.23
CA PRO A 91 -6.15 20.95 -12.70
C PRO A 91 -5.34 20.59 -13.95
N VAL A 92 -5.11 21.56 -14.84
CA VAL A 92 -4.33 21.37 -16.08
C VAL A 92 -2.85 21.27 -15.75
N GLU A 93 -2.34 22.12 -14.86
CA GLU A 93 -0.97 22.03 -14.34
C GLU A 93 -0.69 20.64 -13.74
N MET A 94 -1.58 20.17 -12.86
CA MET A 94 -1.48 18.85 -12.23
C MET A 94 -1.53 17.73 -13.27
N GLY A 95 -2.42 17.84 -14.26
CA GLY A 95 -2.51 16.87 -15.36
C GLY A 95 -1.23 16.80 -16.17
N ILE A 96 -0.67 17.94 -16.60
CA ILE A 96 0.59 17.98 -17.35
C ILE A 96 1.72 17.31 -16.55
N MET A 97 1.87 17.69 -15.28
CA MET A 97 2.94 17.15 -14.44
C MET A 97 2.75 15.65 -14.14
N MET A 98 1.51 15.19 -13.93
CA MET A 98 1.19 13.77 -13.79
C MET A 98 1.50 12.98 -15.06
N LEU A 99 1.17 13.53 -16.24
CA LEU A 99 1.45 12.89 -17.53
C LEU A 99 2.94 12.75 -17.75
N ILE A 100 3.69 13.82 -17.50
CA ILE A 100 5.16 13.82 -17.56
C ILE A 100 5.73 12.72 -16.66
N PHE A 101 5.25 12.63 -15.43
CA PHE A 101 5.70 11.64 -14.47
C PHE A 101 5.41 10.19 -14.92
N GLU A 102 4.22 9.91 -15.46
CA GLU A 102 3.87 8.59 -15.97
C GLU A 102 4.73 8.19 -17.17
N ILE A 103 5.00 9.12 -18.10
CA ILE A 103 5.89 8.89 -19.24
C ILE A 103 7.31 8.56 -18.76
N LEU A 104 7.84 9.34 -17.81
CA LEU A 104 9.16 9.09 -17.22
C LEU A 104 9.26 7.71 -16.58
N ARG A 105 8.23 7.35 -15.81
CA ARG A 105 8.15 6.05 -15.13
C ARG A 105 8.11 4.90 -16.13
N GLU A 106 7.25 5.00 -17.14
CA GLU A 106 7.09 3.97 -18.16
C GLU A 106 8.37 3.78 -18.99
N ALA A 107 9.05 4.88 -19.31
CA ALA A 107 10.37 4.84 -19.93
C ALA A 107 11.42 4.21 -19.01
N GLY A 108 11.40 4.52 -17.71
CA GLY A 108 12.33 4.00 -16.71
C GLY A 108 12.25 2.48 -16.53
N VAL A 109 11.03 1.92 -16.51
CA VAL A 109 10.83 0.46 -16.33
C VAL A 109 11.21 -0.33 -17.59
N ARG A 110 11.08 0.26 -18.78
CA ARG A 110 11.41 -0.39 -20.06
C ARG A 110 12.91 -0.41 -20.36
N MET A 111 13.68 0.46 -19.74
CA MET A 111 15.11 0.60 -19.98
C MET A 111 15.95 -0.32 -19.08
N PRO A 112 17.17 -0.73 -19.51
CA PRO A 112 18.11 -1.44 -18.64
C PRO A 112 18.40 -0.67 -17.35
N ARG A 113 18.63 -1.38 -16.23
CA ARG A 113 18.76 -0.79 -14.89
C ARG A 113 19.63 0.47 -14.79
N PRO A 114 20.84 0.55 -15.39
CA PRO A 114 21.66 1.77 -15.32
C PRO A 114 20.99 2.98 -15.98
N ILE A 115 20.35 2.76 -17.14
CA ILE A 115 19.69 3.81 -17.92
C ILE A 115 18.37 4.21 -17.26
N GLY A 116 17.60 3.24 -16.74
CA GLY A 116 16.34 3.50 -16.04
C GLY A 116 16.53 4.36 -14.77
N GLN A 117 17.62 4.13 -14.02
CA GLN A 117 17.98 4.98 -12.88
C GLN A 117 18.34 6.41 -13.33
N THR A 118 19.13 6.57 -14.39
CA THR A 118 19.46 7.90 -14.93
C THR A 118 18.22 8.65 -15.40
N ILE A 119 17.31 7.99 -16.15
CA ILE A 119 16.04 8.59 -16.59
C ILE A 119 15.19 9.03 -15.40
N SER A 120 15.16 8.25 -14.33
CA SER A 120 14.40 8.59 -13.12
C SER A 120 14.96 9.81 -12.41
N ILE A 121 16.29 9.92 -12.28
CA ILE A 121 16.96 11.05 -11.61
C ILE A 121 16.83 12.32 -12.47
N VAL A 122 17.19 12.23 -13.76
CA VAL A 122 17.11 13.36 -14.69
C VAL A 122 15.66 13.79 -14.87
N GLY A 123 14.74 12.84 -15.00
CA GLY A 123 13.31 13.13 -15.13
C GLY A 123 12.73 13.82 -13.90
N ALA A 124 13.02 13.33 -12.70
CA ALA A 124 12.46 13.92 -11.48
C ALA A 124 13.02 15.32 -11.18
N LEU A 125 14.34 15.51 -11.31
CA LEU A 125 14.99 16.78 -10.99
C LEU A 125 14.89 17.79 -12.15
N VAL A 126 15.37 17.40 -13.34
CA VAL A 126 15.54 18.33 -14.47
C VAL A 126 14.19 18.73 -15.07
N MET A 127 13.25 17.79 -15.28
CA MET A 127 11.92 18.19 -15.76
C MET A 127 11.11 18.93 -14.69
N GLY A 128 11.28 18.59 -13.41
CA GLY A 128 10.64 19.33 -12.32
C GLY A 128 11.09 20.78 -12.26
N GLU A 129 12.41 21.02 -12.24
CA GLU A 129 12.98 22.37 -12.24
C GLU A 129 12.65 23.14 -13.53
N ALA A 130 12.77 22.49 -14.69
CA ALA A 130 12.45 23.12 -15.97
C ALA A 130 10.97 23.51 -16.07
N ALA A 131 10.04 22.68 -15.58
CA ALA A 131 8.62 22.98 -15.59
C ALA A 131 8.27 24.21 -14.74
N VAL A 132 8.94 24.37 -13.58
CA VAL A 132 8.77 25.53 -12.69
C VAL A 132 9.41 26.77 -13.32
N GLN A 133 10.65 26.67 -13.83
CA GLN A 133 11.35 27.80 -14.44
C GLN A 133 10.69 28.29 -15.74
N ALA A 134 10.12 27.38 -16.52
CA ALA A 134 9.35 27.72 -17.72
C ALA A 134 7.98 28.34 -17.42
N GLY A 135 7.57 28.41 -16.14
CA GLY A 135 6.26 28.93 -15.74
C GLY A 135 5.09 28.08 -16.23
N ILE A 136 5.31 26.79 -16.50
CA ILE A 136 4.25 25.88 -16.97
C ILE A 136 3.49 25.28 -15.78
N VAL A 137 4.18 25.04 -14.66
CA VAL A 137 3.64 24.36 -13.47
C VAL A 137 4.17 25.02 -12.20
N GLY A 138 3.30 25.24 -11.21
CA GLY A 138 3.70 25.83 -9.93
C GLY A 138 4.50 24.88 -9.05
N ALA A 139 5.41 25.43 -8.23
CA ALA A 139 6.21 24.63 -7.29
C ALA A 139 5.36 23.72 -6.35
N PRO A 140 4.19 24.16 -5.83
CA PRO A 140 3.34 23.31 -5.01
C PRO A 140 2.80 22.07 -5.75
N VAL A 141 2.47 22.20 -7.04
CA VAL A 141 2.02 21.08 -7.88
C VAL A 141 3.14 20.05 -8.05
N VAL A 142 4.37 20.51 -8.33
CA VAL A 142 5.55 19.63 -8.45
C VAL A 142 5.80 18.84 -7.17
N ILE A 143 5.70 19.48 -5.99
CA ILE A 143 5.86 18.82 -4.69
C ILE A 143 4.81 17.73 -4.50
N VAL A 144 3.54 18.01 -4.79
CA VAL A 144 2.45 17.03 -4.65
C VAL A 144 2.68 15.84 -5.58
N VAL A 145 3.06 16.07 -6.84
CA VAL A 145 3.36 14.98 -7.78
C VAL A 145 4.57 14.16 -7.31
N ALA A 146 5.63 14.79 -6.81
CA ALA A 146 6.80 14.09 -6.28
C ALA A 146 6.46 13.18 -5.08
N ILE A 147 5.64 13.66 -4.13
CA ILE A 147 5.18 12.84 -3.00
C ILE A 147 4.33 11.66 -3.50
N THR A 148 3.44 11.91 -4.46
CA THR A 148 2.56 10.91 -5.05
C THR A 148 3.36 9.83 -5.80
N ALA A 149 4.39 10.26 -6.54
CA ALA A 149 5.34 9.44 -7.27
C ALA A 149 6.12 8.49 -6.36
N VAL A 150 6.76 9.04 -5.33
CA VAL A 150 7.54 8.25 -4.36
C VAL A 150 6.64 7.26 -3.61
N SER A 151 5.45 7.71 -3.22
CA SER A 151 4.46 6.85 -2.54
C SER A 151 3.98 5.71 -3.44
N SER A 152 3.94 5.92 -4.76
CA SER A 152 3.56 4.87 -5.70
C SER A 152 4.58 3.71 -5.66
N PHE A 153 5.89 3.97 -5.64
CA PHE A 153 6.88 2.90 -5.63
C PHE A 153 6.79 1.93 -4.44
N ALA A 154 6.08 2.28 -3.37
CA ALA A 154 5.85 1.40 -2.23
C ALA A 154 4.88 0.23 -2.52
N ILE A 155 4.04 0.29 -3.58
CA ILE A 155 3.02 -0.75 -3.87
C ILE A 155 3.10 -1.25 -5.32
N PRO A 156 4.19 -1.92 -5.72
CA PRO A 156 4.51 -2.21 -7.12
C PRO A 156 3.41 -2.99 -7.87
N PHE A 157 2.73 -3.93 -7.20
CA PHE A 157 1.71 -4.77 -7.85
C PHE A 157 0.41 -4.04 -8.21
N LEU A 158 0.09 -2.93 -7.52
CA LEU A 158 -1.13 -2.16 -7.79
C LEU A 158 -0.91 -0.93 -8.67
N MET A 159 0.33 -0.67 -9.06
CA MET A 159 0.72 0.60 -9.65
C MET A 159 -0.09 0.99 -10.87
N ASP A 160 -0.31 0.05 -11.78
CA ASP A 160 -0.96 0.35 -13.05
C ASP A 160 -2.45 0.65 -12.85
N ALA A 161 -3.11 -0.11 -11.97
CA ALA A 161 -4.49 0.16 -11.57
C ALA A 161 -4.61 1.51 -10.83
N VAL A 162 -3.69 1.79 -9.91
CA VAL A 162 -3.65 3.04 -9.14
C VAL A 162 -3.42 4.25 -10.05
N SER A 163 -2.58 4.12 -11.08
CA SER A 163 -2.36 5.18 -12.08
C SER A 163 -3.67 5.57 -12.79
N ILE A 164 -4.39 4.58 -13.31
CA ILE A 164 -5.66 4.81 -14.03
C ILE A 164 -6.72 5.43 -13.10
N ILE A 165 -6.85 4.88 -11.88
CA ILE A 165 -7.82 5.39 -10.91
C ILE A 165 -7.47 6.83 -10.48
N ARG A 166 -6.19 7.17 -10.38
CA ARG A 166 -5.73 8.52 -10.01
C ARG A 166 -6.14 9.55 -11.04
N TRP A 167 -6.00 9.22 -12.33
CA TRP A 167 -6.53 10.05 -13.42
C TRP A 167 -8.05 10.20 -13.36
N PHE A 168 -8.76 9.11 -13.11
CA PHE A 168 -10.21 9.14 -12.92
C PHE A 168 -10.63 10.06 -11.76
N LEU A 169 -9.98 9.95 -10.60
CA LEU A 169 -10.25 10.79 -9.44
C LEU A 169 -9.87 12.26 -9.67
N LEU A 170 -8.79 12.53 -10.41
CA LEU A 170 -8.39 13.89 -10.77
C LEU A 170 -9.46 14.58 -11.61
N ILE A 171 -10.02 13.89 -12.61
CA ILE A 171 -11.08 14.43 -13.47
C ILE A 171 -12.35 14.73 -12.66
N LEU A 172 -12.75 13.82 -11.77
CA LEU A 172 -13.89 14.04 -10.89
C LEU A 172 -13.65 15.19 -9.89
N ALA A 173 -12.44 15.28 -9.33
CA ALA A 173 -12.06 16.38 -8.44
C ALA A 173 -12.03 17.74 -9.17
N SER A 174 -11.58 17.76 -10.43
CA SER A 174 -11.55 18.98 -11.23
C SER A 174 -12.94 19.52 -11.57
N THR A 175 -13.95 18.64 -11.67
CA THR A 175 -15.32 19.03 -12.08
C THR A 175 -16.22 19.31 -10.88
N MET A 176 -16.09 18.54 -9.80
CA MET A 176 -17.01 18.58 -8.65
C MET A 176 -16.30 18.76 -7.29
N GLY A 177 -14.98 18.98 -7.28
CA GLY A 177 -14.20 19.15 -6.06
C GLY A 177 -14.26 17.92 -5.14
N ASN A 178 -14.45 18.16 -3.83
CA ASN A 178 -14.50 17.11 -2.83
C ASN A 178 -15.71 16.15 -3.00
N LEU A 179 -16.82 16.65 -3.56
CA LEU A 179 -17.97 15.80 -3.90
C LEU A 179 -17.60 14.79 -4.99
N GLY A 180 -16.85 15.22 -6.00
CA GLY A 180 -16.35 14.34 -7.06
C GLY A 180 -15.46 13.23 -6.53
N ILE A 181 -14.55 13.56 -5.60
CA ILE A 181 -13.71 12.56 -4.92
C ILE A 181 -14.57 11.56 -4.16
N THR A 182 -15.55 12.04 -3.40
CA THR A 182 -16.44 11.18 -2.59
C THR A 182 -17.22 10.21 -3.48
N VAL A 183 -17.80 10.70 -4.58
CA VAL A 183 -18.52 9.87 -5.56
C VAL A 183 -17.58 8.89 -6.25
N GLY A 184 -16.38 9.33 -6.66
CA GLY A 184 -15.37 8.48 -7.28
C GLY A 184 -14.91 7.34 -6.37
N VAL A 185 -14.71 7.62 -5.08
CA VAL A 185 -14.41 6.61 -4.06
C VAL A 185 -15.57 5.64 -3.90
N PHE A 186 -16.80 6.14 -3.85
CA PHE A 186 -17.97 5.28 -3.72
C PHE A 186 -18.10 4.31 -4.91
N ILE A 187 -17.93 4.80 -6.14
CA ILE A 187 -17.91 3.98 -7.36
C ILE A 187 -16.81 2.92 -7.27
N LEU A 188 -15.61 3.31 -6.85
CA LEU A 188 -14.47 2.41 -6.67
C LEU A 188 -14.73 1.32 -5.63
N LEU A 189 -15.35 1.66 -4.50
CA LEU A 189 -15.71 0.70 -3.46
C LEU A 189 -16.76 -0.30 -3.96
N VAL A 190 -17.80 0.18 -4.66
CA VAL A 190 -18.81 -0.69 -5.28
C VAL A 190 -18.15 -1.63 -6.28
N HIS A 191 -17.29 -1.12 -7.16
CA HIS A 191 -16.55 -1.93 -8.12
C HIS A 191 -15.71 -3.01 -7.44
N LEU A 192 -14.85 -2.64 -6.49
CA LEU A 192 -13.99 -3.57 -5.75
C LEU A 192 -14.78 -4.64 -4.96
N SER A 193 -15.95 -4.28 -4.43
CA SER A 193 -16.82 -5.23 -3.70
C SER A 193 -17.53 -6.23 -4.61
N SER A 194 -17.76 -5.86 -5.87
CA SER A 194 -18.34 -6.75 -6.88
C SER A 194 -17.34 -7.77 -7.44
N LEU A 195 -16.03 -7.48 -7.35
CA LEU A 195 -14.98 -8.34 -7.88
C LEU A 195 -14.86 -9.64 -7.07
N ARG A 196 -14.83 -10.75 -7.81
CA ARG A 196 -14.59 -12.09 -7.27
C ARG A 196 -13.33 -12.69 -7.89
N SER A 197 -12.43 -13.20 -7.06
CA SER A 197 -11.24 -13.94 -7.46
C SER A 197 -11.46 -15.42 -7.14
N PHE A 198 -11.66 -16.25 -8.15
CA PHE A 198 -11.83 -17.72 -8.02
C PHE A 198 -12.81 -18.13 -6.91
N GLY A 199 -13.96 -17.46 -6.85
CA GLY A 199 -15.02 -17.72 -5.86
C GLY A 199 -14.88 -16.98 -4.52
N ALA A 200 -13.73 -16.36 -4.24
CA ALA A 200 -13.51 -15.49 -3.09
C ALA A 200 -13.82 -14.02 -3.41
N HIS A 201 -14.26 -13.25 -2.41
CA HIS A 201 -14.49 -11.80 -2.57
C HIS A 201 -13.13 -11.07 -2.56
N TYR A 202 -12.87 -10.21 -3.54
CA TYR A 202 -11.57 -9.55 -3.68
C TYR A 202 -11.23 -8.65 -2.46
N LEU A 203 -12.24 -8.00 -1.89
CA LEU A 203 -12.10 -7.17 -0.69
C LEU A 203 -12.11 -7.95 0.64
N ALA A 204 -12.14 -9.28 0.63
CA ALA A 204 -12.03 -10.03 1.88
C ALA A 204 -10.65 -9.79 2.52
N PRO A 205 -10.56 -9.58 3.85
CA PRO A 205 -11.61 -9.73 4.87
C PRO A 205 -12.33 -8.43 5.27
N LEU A 206 -12.16 -7.32 4.53
CA LEU A 206 -12.86 -6.05 4.76
C LEU A 206 -14.34 -6.17 4.34
N ALA A 207 -14.59 -6.76 3.17
CA ALA A 207 -15.92 -7.06 2.66
C ALA A 207 -15.92 -8.44 1.98
N PRO A 208 -16.60 -9.47 2.54
CA PRO A 208 -17.37 -9.48 3.79
C PRO A 208 -16.48 -9.35 5.03
N PHE A 209 -16.96 -8.61 6.03
CA PHE A 209 -16.19 -8.29 7.23
C PHE A 209 -15.93 -9.55 8.08
N GLN A 210 -14.67 -9.98 8.17
CA GLN A 210 -14.28 -11.19 8.89
C GLN A 210 -13.21 -10.88 9.95
N ARG A 211 -13.64 -10.66 11.19
CA ARG A 211 -12.77 -10.26 12.33
C ARG A 211 -11.59 -11.20 12.59
N ARG A 212 -11.72 -12.49 12.27
CA ARG A 212 -10.68 -13.50 12.52
C ARG A 212 -9.47 -13.33 11.59
N ASP A 213 -9.70 -12.82 10.38
CA ASP A 213 -8.70 -12.71 9.32
C ASP A 213 -8.01 -11.33 9.33
N LEU A 214 -8.56 -10.36 10.08
CA LEU A 214 -7.94 -9.04 10.32
C LEU A 214 -6.59 -9.15 11.06
N LYS A 215 -6.36 -10.25 11.79
CA LYS A 215 -5.12 -10.52 12.55
C LYS A 215 -3.89 -10.76 11.67
N ASP A 216 -4.08 -10.93 10.36
CA ASP A 216 -3.00 -10.99 9.37
C ASP A 216 -3.18 -9.94 8.26
N THR A 217 -4.09 -8.98 8.43
CA THR A 217 -4.38 -7.93 7.43
C THR A 217 -3.47 -6.71 7.67
N ALA A 218 -3.87 -5.79 8.56
CA ALA A 218 -3.12 -4.56 8.84
C ALA A 218 -2.08 -4.72 9.96
N VAL A 219 -2.39 -5.52 10.98
CA VAL A 219 -1.48 -5.83 12.10
C VAL A 219 -1.07 -7.28 11.96
N ARG A 220 0.24 -7.55 11.87
CA ARG A 220 0.76 -8.92 11.82
C ARG A 220 0.84 -9.45 13.25
N ALA A 221 -0.13 -10.25 13.65
CA ALA A 221 -0.05 -11.03 14.89
C ALA A 221 1.13 -12.03 14.79
N PRO A 222 1.76 -12.39 15.92
CA PRO A 222 2.85 -13.35 15.87
C PRO A 222 2.37 -14.70 15.33
N LEU A 223 3.24 -15.39 14.56
CA LEU A 223 2.89 -16.65 13.88
C LEU A 223 2.33 -17.72 14.82
N TRP A 224 2.79 -17.75 16.07
CA TRP A 224 2.31 -18.69 17.10
C TRP A 224 0.87 -18.41 17.57
N ALA A 225 0.35 -17.20 17.37
CA ALA A 225 -1.04 -16.83 17.69
C ALA A 225 -2.01 -17.01 16.50
N MET A 226 -1.49 -17.37 15.31
CA MET A 226 -2.28 -17.62 14.10
C MET A 226 -2.73 -19.08 14.01
N HIS A 227 -3.82 -19.42 14.71
CA HIS A 227 -4.34 -20.79 14.74
C HIS A 227 -5.29 -21.14 13.60
N THR A 228 -5.88 -20.16 12.92
CA THR A 228 -6.90 -20.37 11.87
C THR A 228 -6.40 -19.98 10.49
N ARG A 229 -6.84 -20.71 9.47
CA ARG A 229 -6.62 -20.31 8.06
C ARG A 229 -7.63 -19.23 7.66
N PRO A 230 -7.27 -18.30 6.76
CA PRO A 230 -8.21 -17.30 6.25
C PRO A 230 -9.46 -17.99 5.68
N ARG A 231 -10.65 -17.50 6.02
CA ARG A 231 -11.91 -18.03 5.50
C ARG A 231 -12.18 -17.58 4.07
N ALA A 232 -11.57 -16.46 3.67
CA ALA A 232 -11.63 -15.93 2.31
C ALA A 232 -11.13 -16.93 1.25
N THR A 233 -10.18 -17.81 1.59
CA THR A 233 -9.65 -18.84 0.68
C THR A 233 -10.49 -20.12 0.63
N ASN A 234 -11.65 -20.15 1.29
CA ASN A 234 -12.55 -21.30 1.42
C ASN A 234 -11.82 -22.64 1.74
N PRO A 235 -11.02 -22.71 2.82
CA PRO A 235 -10.19 -23.89 3.10
C PRO A 235 -11.04 -25.07 3.61
N GLN A 236 -10.74 -26.28 3.12
CA GLN A 236 -11.35 -27.53 3.60
C GLN A 236 -11.04 -27.83 5.08
N ASP A 237 -9.89 -27.36 5.59
CA ASP A 237 -9.50 -27.42 7.00
C ASP A 237 -9.26 -26.01 7.56
N LEU A 238 -10.04 -25.63 8.56
CA LEU A 238 -9.99 -24.30 9.19
C LEU A 238 -8.81 -24.13 10.16
N LYS A 239 -8.16 -25.22 10.61
CA LYS A 239 -7.05 -25.16 11.56
C LYS A 239 -5.71 -25.03 10.81
N ARG A 240 -4.91 -24.03 11.19
CA ARG A 240 -3.57 -23.76 10.61
C ARG A 240 -2.47 -24.50 11.38
N GLN A 241 -2.55 -24.53 12.71
CA GLN A 241 -1.62 -25.20 13.62
C GLN A 241 -2.37 -25.77 14.82
N ARG A 242 -1.93 -26.92 15.36
CA ARG A 242 -2.41 -27.43 16.66
C ARG A 242 -1.96 -26.45 17.77
N SER A 243 -2.83 -26.13 18.72
CA SER A 243 -2.50 -25.19 19.80
C SER A 243 -1.47 -25.82 20.76
N ASN A 244 -0.19 -25.57 20.53
CA ASN A 244 0.79 -25.70 21.59
C ASN A 244 0.94 -24.31 22.23
N PRO A 245 0.49 -24.10 23.47
CA PRO A 245 0.78 -22.86 24.19
C PRO A 245 2.30 -22.67 24.29
N PRO A 246 2.79 -21.42 24.37
CA PRO A 246 4.22 -21.16 24.45
C PRO A 246 4.82 -21.95 25.61
N ARG A 247 5.89 -22.70 25.33
CA ARG A 247 6.66 -23.38 26.37
C ARG A 247 7.26 -22.29 27.25
N ASN A 248 6.64 -22.06 28.40
CA ASN A 248 7.09 -21.07 29.35
C ASN A 248 8.53 -21.42 29.75
N PRO A 249 9.54 -20.53 29.58
CA PRO A 249 10.91 -20.83 29.96
C PRO A 249 11.06 -21.18 31.46
N SER A 250 10.13 -20.75 32.32
CA SER A 250 10.12 -21.17 33.75
C SER A 250 9.53 -22.57 33.99
N SER A 251 8.85 -23.16 33.00
CA SER A 251 8.33 -24.53 33.08
C SER A 251 9.36 -25.60 32.71
N SER A 252 10.41 -25.23 31.96
CA SER A 252 11.55 -26.12 31.72
C SER A 252 12.43 -26.27 32.96
N GLU A 253 12.54 -25.24 33.80
CA GLU A 253 13.38 -25.29 35.00
C GLU A 253 12.75 -26.14 36.11
N LYS A 254 11.41 -26.09 36.26
CA LYS A 254 10.68 -26.98 37.18
C LYS A 254 10.75 -28.46 36.78
N ALA A 255 10.81 -28.77 35.47
CA ALA A 255 10.95 -30.15 35.00
C ALA A 255 12.37 -30.71 35.27
N THR A 256 13.39 -29.85 35.32
CA THR A 256 14.76 -30.25 35.66
C THR A 256 14.98 -30.31 37.18
N GLY A 257 14.35 -29.41 37.95
CA GLY A 257 14.44 -29.39 39.42
C GLY A 257 13.73 -30.56 40.11
N VAL A 258 12.58 -31.02 39.59
CA VAL A 258 11.89 -32.21 40.12
C VAL A 258 12.70 -33.48 39.88
N ARG A 259 13.47 -33.55 38.78
CA ARG A 259 14.29 -34.72 38.45
C ARG A 259 15.56 -34.88 39.29
N ASN A 260 15.99 -33.81 39.96
CA ASN A 260 17.16 -33.82 40.83
C ASN A 260 16.80 -34.14 42.29
N HIS A 261 15.62 -33.72 42.78
CA HIS A 261 15.17 -34.08 44.13
C HIS A 261 14.92 -35.58 44.30
N ASP A 262 14.46 -36.28 43.25
CA ASP A 262 14.24 -37.73 43.29
C ASP A 262 15.55 -38.54 43.29
N LYS A 263 16.71 -37.93 42.97
CA LYS A 263 18.01 -38.61 42.98
C LYS A 263 18.81 -38.45 44.27
N GLU A 264 18.50 -37.46 45.09
CA GLU A 264 19.21 -37.22 46.37
C GLU A 264 18.63 -38.01 47.55
N GLN A 265 17.42 -38.57 47.44
CA GLN A 265 16.83 -39.43 48.49
C GLN A 265 17.22 -40.91 48.41
N GLN A 266 18.11 -41.29 47.48
CA GLN A 266 18.50 -42.69 47.26
C GLN A 266 19.96 -42.99 47.64
N TYR A 267 20.58 -42.15 48.48
CA TYR A 267 21.92 -42.39 49.01
C TYR A 267 22.05 -41.84 50.44
N ASP A 268 21.47 -42.55 51.41
CA ASP A 268 21.99 -42.52 52.78
C ASP A 268 21.98 -43.97 53.32
N PRO A 269 23.12 -44.47 53.84
CA PRO A 269 23.33 -45.89 54.20
C PRO A 269 22.67 -46.32 55.52
#